data_AF-A0A850KXF4-F1
#
_entry.id   AF-A0A850KXF4-F1
#
_cell.length_a   1.000
_cell.length_b   1.000
_cell.length_c   1.000
_cell.angle_alpha   90.00
_cell.angle_beta   90.00
_cell.angle_gamma   90.00
#
_symmetry.space_group_name_H-M   'P 1'
#
loop_
_entity.id
_entity.type
_entity.pdbx_description
1 polymer ?
#
loop_
_entity_poly.entity_id
_entity_poly.type
_entity_poly.pdbx_seq_one_letter_code
_entity_poly.pdbx_strand_id
1 'polypeptide(L)' 'MNKDLIVNCPTCKKSVAWKDSNNFKPFCSKRCRLIDLGEWASESHRIAGQELPEELVEELKKQQD' A
#
# COMPACT_ATOMS: atom_id res chain seq x y z
N MET A 1 12.18 -31.36 -3.10
CA MET A 1 12.62 -29.97 -2.81
C MET A 1 11.37 -29.10 -2.83
N ASN A 2 10.93 -28.57 -1.68
CA ASN A 2 9.89 -27.54 -1.70
C ASN A 2 10.53 -26.25 -2.19
N LYS A 3 10.07 -25.80 -3.37
CA LYS A 3 10.49 -24.53 -3.92
C LYS A 3 9.64 -23.45 -3.27
N ASP A 4 10.20 -22.80 -2.26
CA ASP A 4 9.52 -21.68 -1.58
C ASP A 4 9.14 -20.60 -2.61
N LEU A 5 7.93 -20.06 -2.51
CA LEU A 5 7.52 -18.89 -3.27
C LEU A 5 8.38 -17.70 -2.83
N ILE A 6 9.05 -17.04 -3.77
CA ILE A 6 9.84 -15.83 -3.48
C ILE A 6 9.04 -14.60 -3.90
N VAL A 7 8.88 -13.64 -2.98
CA VAL A 7 8.20 -12.36 -3.23
C VAL A 7 9.13 -11.19 -2.94
N ASN A 8 8.84 -10.02 -3.50
CA ASN A 8 9.60 -8.79 -3.19
C ASN A 8 8.95 -8.05 -2.01
N CYS A 9 9.77 -7.64 -1.04
CA CYS A 9 9.36 -6.76 0.04
C CYS A 9 8.78 -5.46 -0.55
N PRO A 10 7.52 -5.08 -0.23
CA PRO A 10 6.90 -3.88 -0.81
C PRO A 10 7.69 -2.60 -0.55
N THR A 11 8.28 -2.46 0.64
CA THR A 11 9.00 -1.27 1.09
C THR A 11 10.39 -1.12 0.47
N CYS A 12 11.20 -2.18 0.42
CA CYS A 12 12.63 -2.09 0.05
C CYS A 12 13.02 -2.99 -1.12
N LYS A 13 12.06 -3.71 -1.71
CA LYS A 13 12.19 -4.59 -2.89
C LYS A 13 13.12 -5.81 -2.72
N LYS A 14 13.68 -6.04 -1.53
CA LYS A 14 14.45 -7.27 -1.21
C LYS A 14 13.59 -8.52 -1.44
N SER A 15 14.16 -9.55 -2.07
CA SER A 15 13.53 -10.85 -2.23
C SER A 15 13.41 -11.60 -0.90
N VAL A 16 12.23 -12.18 -0.66
CA VAL A 16 11.85 -12.81 0.60
C VAL A 16 11.15 -14.13 0.32
N ALA A 17 11.58 -15.20 0.96
CA ALA A 17 10.91 -16.49 0.90
C ALA A 17 9.59 -16.48 1.69
N TRP A 18 8.53 -17.00 1.07
CA TRP A 18 7.21 -17.16 1.65
C TRP A 18 7.15 -18.43 2.50
N LYS A 19 7.74 -18.35 3.71
CA LYS A 19 7.82 -19.45 4.69
C LYS A 19 7.36 -19.00 6.07
N ASP A 20 6.80 -19.91 6.87
CA ASP A 20 6.24 -19.58 8.21
C ASP A 20 7.26 -18.95 9.16
N SER A 21 8.52 -19.35 9.09
CA SER A 21 9.61 -18.74 9.87
C SER A 21 9.83 -17.24 9.61
N ASN A 22 9.33 -16.70 8.49
CA ASN A 22 9.25 -15.24 8.33
C ASN A 22 7.93 -14.71 8.90
N ASN A 23 7.96 -14.19 10.13
CA ASN A 23 6.81 -13.62 10.81
C ASN A 23 6.34 -12.26 10.24
N PHE A 24 7.06 -11.70 9.28
CA PHE A 24 6.78 -10.37 8.72
C PHE A 24 6.38 -10.39 7.24
N LYS A 25 6.13 -11.56 6.65
CA LYS A 25 5.66 -11.66 5.25
C LYS A 25 4.48 -10.69 4.98
N PRO A 26 4.46 -9.97 3.84
CA PRO A 26 5.39 -10.04 2.71
C PRO A 26 6.70 -9.24 2.89
N PHE A 27 6.89 -8.59 4.04
CA PHE A 27 8.05 -7.75 4.32
C PHE A 27 9.29 -8.57 4.70
N CYS A 28 10.47 -8.00 4.46
CA CYS A 28 11.74 -8.63 4.85
C CYS A 28 12.08 -8.46 6.34
N SER A 29 11.38 -7.58 7.06
CA SER A 29 11.63 -7.29 8.48
C SER A 29 10.48 -6.52 9.12
N LYS A 30 10.46 -6.48 10.47
CA LYS A 30 9.55 -5.61 11.25
C LYS A 30 9.65 -4.14 10.84
N ARG A 31 10.85 -3.64 10.54
CA ARG A 31 11.08 -2.25 10.13
C ARG A 31 10.32 -1.91 8.85
N CYS A 32 10.43 -2.75 7.82
CA CYS A 32 9.73 -2.51 6.55
C CYS A 32 8.21 -2.53 6.73
N ARG A 33 7.67 -3.46 7.54
CA ARG A 33 6.24 -3.48 7.88
C ARG A 33 5.76 -2.18 8.53
N LEU A 34 6.56 -1.60 9.42
CA LEU A 34 6.21 -0.36 10.11
C LEU A 34 6.33 0.88 9.22
N ILE A 35 7.29 0.90 8.29
CA ILE A 35 7.40 1.98 7.30
C ILE A 35 6.16 2.02 6.41
N ASP A 36 5.78 0.86 5.85
CA ASP A 36 4.59 0.73 5.00
C ASP A 36 3.32 1.20 5.74
N LEU A 37 3.14 0.76 6.99
CA LEU A 37 2.06 1.24 7.85
C LEU A 37 2.10 2.77 8.05
N GLY A 38 3.30 3.33 8.22
CA GLY A 38 3.48 4.78 8.33
C GLY A 38 3.08 5.52 7.05
N GLU A 39 3.46 5.01 5.87
CA GLU A 39 3.12 5.59 4.57
C GLU A 39 1.61 5.58 4.30
N TRP A 40 0.89 4.57 4.81
CA TRP A 40 -0.58 4.57 4.81
C TRP A 40 -1.16 5.60 5.78
N ALA A 41 -0.65 5.65 7.01
CA ALA A 41 -1.12 6.58 8.02
C ALA A 41 -0.87 8.06 7.63
N SER A 42 0.17 8.33 6.84
CA SER A 42 0.51 9.67 6.34
C SER A 42 -0.04 9.97 4.95
N GLU A 43 -0.99 9.18 4.44
CA GLU A 43 -1.62 9.38 3.11
C GLU A 43 -0.62 9.46 1.94
N SER A 44 0.58 8.90 2.14
CA SER A 44 1.63 8.83 1.12
C SER A 44 1.32 7.71 0.13
N HIS A 45 0.69 6.63 0.60
CA HIS A 45 -0.02 5.69 -0.25
C HIS A 45 -1.41 6.24 -0.60
N ARG A 46 -1.56 6.66 -1.85
CA ARG A 46 -2.84 7.10 -2.43
C ARG A 46 -2.97 6.62 -3.87
N ILE A 47 -4.21 6.41 -4.29
CA ILE A 47 -4.57 6.07 -5.67
C ILE A 47 -5.29 7.29 -6.23
N ALA A 48 -4.84 7.78 -7.38
CA ALA A 48 -5.51 8.88 -8.06
C ALA A 48 -6.94 8.45 -8.45
N GLY A 49 -7.93 9.24 -8.03
CA GLY A 49 -9.30 9.10 -8.51
C GLY A 49 -9.41 9.53 -9.98
N GLN A 50 -10.56 9.21 -10.58
CA GLN A 50 -10.94 9.79 -11.86
C GLN A 50 -11.36 11.25 -11.66
N GLU A 51 -11.17 12.07 -12.69
CA GLU A 51 -11.75 13.42 -12.70
C GLU A 51 -13.27 13.32 -12.61
N LEU A 52 -13.86 14.15 -11.75
CA LEU A 52 -15.30 14.25 -11.63
C LEU A 52 -15.86 15.00 -12.84
N PRO A 53 -17.00 14.57 -13.41
CA PRO A 53 -17.75 15.36 -14.38
C PRO A 53 -18.06 16.76 -13.84
N GLU A 54 -17.92 17.79 -14.69
CA GLU A 54 -18.10 19.20 -14.33
C GLU A 54 -19.45 19.47 -13.63
N GLU A 55 -20.52 18.82 -14.09
CA GLU A 55 -21.88 18.96 -13.54
C GLU A 55 -21.94 18.51 -12.08
N LEU A 56 -21.27 17.41 -11.73
CA LEU A 56 -21.19 16.91 -10.36
C LEU A 56 -20.33 17.83 -9.47
N VAL A 57 -19.29 18.43 -10.02
CA VAL A 57 -18.47 19.42 -9.29
C VAL A 57 -19.29 20.65 -8.94
N GLU A 58 -20.12 21.15 -9.87
CA GLU A 58 -21.01 22.30 -9.62
C GLU A 58 -22.13 21.98 -8.63
N GLU A 59 -22.66 20.76 -8.62
CA GLU A 59 -23.62 20.31 -7.60
C GLU A 59 -23.00 20.22 -6.20
N LEU A 60 -21.78 19.67 -6.08
CA LEU A 60 -21.08 19.56 -4.80
C LEU A 60 -20.76 20.93 -4.19
N LYS A 61 -20.42 21.93 -5.03
CA LYS A 61 -20.19 23.32 -4.57
C LYS A 61 -21.45 23.93 -3.97
N LYS A 62 -22.63 23.72 -4.58
CA LYS A 62 -23.91 24.26 -4.12
C LYS A 62 -24.40 23.65 -2.80
N GLN A 63 -23.90 22.48 -2.41
CA GLN A 63 -24.28 21.79 -1.16
C GLN A 63 -23.46 22.23 0.06
N GLN A 64 -22.42 23.05 -0.14
CA GLN A 64 -21.55 23.56 0.94
C GLN A 64 -21.95 24.97 1.43
N ASP A 65 -23.04 25.53 0.90
CA ASP A 65 -23.70 26.76 1.36
C ASP A 65 -24.92 26.43 2.25
#